data_AF-A0A4S0IR65-F1
#
_entry.id   AF-A0A4S0IR65-F1
#
_cell.length_a   1.000
_cell.length_b   1.000
_cell.length_c   1.000
_cell.angle_alpha   90.00
_cell.angle_beta   90.00
_cell.angle_gamma   90.00
#
_symmetry.space_group_name_H-M   'P 1'
#
loop_
_entity.id
_entity.type
_entity.pdbx_description
1 polymer ?
#
loop_
_entity_poly.entity_id
_entity_poly.type
_entity_poly.pdbx_seq_one_letter_code
_entity_poly.pdbx_strand_id
1 'polypeptide(L)'
;TGQSAPNRPPKSMGLFGPVERLPEFPDHVELIEVADDEHPFRLATSPARNFLNSSFAETPVSKAKEGRPELLIHREDAEALGIEDGGRVEVGNRRGDLVLHARFFDGVKRGVVIAEGIWPN
;
A
#
# COMPACT_ATOMS: atom_id res chain seq x y z
N THR A 1 -12.56 32.78 30.54
CA THR A 1 -12.61 31.36 30.92
C THR A 1 -12.49 30.52 29.66
N GLY A 2 -11.27 30.31 29.15
CA GLY A 2 -11.04 29.66 27.85
C GLY A 2 -11.10 28.14 27.97
N GLN A 3 -12.28 27.56 27.77
CA GLN A 3 -12.40 26.11 27.65
C GLN A 3 -11.66 25.61 26.39
N SER A 4 -11.05 24.44 26.49
CA SER A 4 -10.39 23.81 25.34
C SER A 4 -11.42 23.53 24.25
N ALA A 5 -11.10 23.88 23.00
CA ALA A 5 -11.94 23.52 21.86
C ALA A 5 -12.12 21.98 21.82
N PRO A 6 -13.33 21.49 21.48
CA PRO A 6 -13.65 20.06 21.51
C PRO A 6 -12.79 19.22 20.54
N ASN A 7 -12.23 19.85 19.49
CA ASN A 7 -11.41 19.19 18.47
C ASN A 7 -9.91 19.43 18.67
N ARG A 8 -9.47 19.82 19.87
CA ARG A 8 -8.04 19.97 20.13
C ARG A 8 -7.41 18.56 20.20
N PRO A 9 -6.45 18.23 19.30
CA PRO A 9 -5.74 16.96 19.42
C PRO A 9 -4.98 16.90 20.75
N PRO A 10 -4.71 15.70 21.27
CA PRO A 10 -3.95 15.56 22.50
C PRO A 10 -2.56 16.18 22.33
N LYS A 11 -1.96 16.63 23.44
CA LYS A 11 -0.60 17.20 23.43
C LYS A 11 0.45 16.22 22.88
N SER A 12 0.22 14.92 23.07
CA SER A 12 1.01 13.85 22.51
C SER A 12 0.13 12.60 22.39
N MET A 13 0.34 11.83 21.33
CA MET A 13 -0.25 10.49 21.18
C MET A 13 0.66 9.39 21.76
N GLY A 14 1.83 9.75 22.28
CA GLY A 14 2.87 8.79 22.66
C GLY A 14 3.59 8.19 21.45
N LEU A 15 4.36 7.14 21.73
CA LEU A 15 5.07 6.36 20.72
C LEU A 15 4.13 5.27 20.16
N PHE A 16 4.19 5.05 18.86
CA PHE A 16 3.37 4.03 18.18
C PHE A 16 4.22 2.86 17.73
N GLY A 17 3.66 1.65 17.86
CA GLY A 17 4.32 0.41 17.48
C GLY A 17 5.17 -0.19 18.61
N PRO A 18 5.85 -1.32 18.33
CA PRO A 18 6.62 -2.08 19.33
C PRO A 18 8.01 -1.45 19.52
N VAL A 19 8.04 -0.22 20.04
CA VAL A 19 9.26 0.59 20.17
C VAL A 19 10.27 -0.05 21.11
N GLU A 20 9.81 -0.81 22.09
CA GLU A 20 10.64 -1.61 23.00
C GLU A 20 11.48 -2.68 22.30
N ARG A 21 11.16 -3.02 21.04
CA ARG A 21 11.93 -3.98 20.23
C ARG A 21 13.02 -3.31 19.38
N LEU A 22 13.12 -1.98 19.39
CA LEU A 22 14.17 -1.26 18.67
C LEU A 22 15.47 -1.25 19.49
N PRO A 23 16.65 -1.37 18.85
CA PRO A 23 17.93 -1.22 19.52
C PRO A 23 18.13 0.22 20.01
N GLU A 24 18.91 0.39 21.09
CA GLU A 24 19.25 1.71 21.64
C GLU A 24 20.05 2.57 20.63
N PHE A 25 20.93 1.93 19.87
CA PHE A 25 21.75 2.56 18.83
C PHE A 25 21.30 2.15 17.42
N PRO A 26 21.56 2.97 16.39
CA PRO A 26 21.24 2.61 15.02
C PRO A 26 21.88 1.28 14.60
N ASP A 27 21.03 0.28 14.34
CA ASP A 27 21.44 -1.04 13.88
C ASP A 27 20.32 -1.65 13.01
N HIS A 28 20.62 -2.73 12.33
CA HIS A 28 19.65 -3.53 11.60
C HIS A 28 18.62 -4.15 12.56
N VAL A 29 17.34 -4.04 12.23
CA VAL A 29 16.25 -4.64 12.99
C VAL A 29 15.21 -5.24 12.05
N GLU A 30 14.88 -6.51 12.26
CA GLU A 30 13.88 -7.25 11.47
C GLU A 30 12.46 -7.02 12.01
N LEU A 31 12.11 -5.75 12.21
CA LEU A 31 10.80 -5.34 12.72
C LEU A 31 9.80 -5.14 11.58
N ILE A 32 9.67 -6.14 10.71
CA ILE A 32 8.87 -6.08 9.49
C ILE A 32 7.98 -7.31 9.35
N GLU A 33 6.93 -7.19 8.54
CA GLU A 33 6.17 -8.34 8.06
C GLU A 33 6.94 -8.99 6.89
N VAL A 34 7.42 -10.21 7.12
CA VAL A 34 8.06 -11.05 6.11
C VAL A 34 7.01 -11.86 5.36
N ALA A 35 7.31 -12.22 4.12
CA ALA A 35 6.44 -13.13 3.37
C ALA A 35 6.44 -14.51 4.04
N ASP A 36 5.27 -15.14 4.09
CA ASP A 36 5.04 -16.48 4.60
C ASP A 36 4.13 -17.27 3.66
N ASP A 37 3.81 -18.52 4.01
CA ASP A 37 2.98 -19.39 3.15
C ASP A 37 1.54 -18.87 2.98
N GLU A 38 1.02 -18.09 3.95
CA GLU A 38 -0.32 -17.46 3.88
C GLU A 38 -0.25 -16.14 3.09
N HIS A 39 0.89 -15.43 3.13
CA HIS A 39 1.14 -14.13 2.50
C HIS A 39 2.43 -14.17 1.67
N PRO A 40 2.44 -14.85 0.51
CA PRO A 40 3.65 -15.06 -0.28
C PRO A 40 4.18 -13.80 -0.99
N PHE A 41 3.41 -12.71 -0.98
CA PHE A 41 3.76 -11.45 -1.62
C PHE A 41 3.99 -10.34 -0.60
N ARG A 42 5.02 -9.53 -0.82
CA ARG A 42 5.18 -8.24 -0.14
C ARG A 42 4.49 -7.14 -0.94
N LEU A 43 3.63 -6.37 -0.27
CA LEU A 43 2.96 -5.22 -0.87
C LEU A 43 3.79 -3.95 -0.65
N ALA A 44 4.04 -3.20 -1.72
CA ALA A 44 4.52 -1.83 -1.67
C ALA A 44 3.41 -0.86 -2.09
N THR A 45 3.25 0.23 -1.34
CA THR A 45 2.21 1.25 -1.58
C THR A 45 2.84 2.57 -1.99
N SER A 46 3.53 2.56 -3.13
CA SER A 46 4.18 3.76 -3.66
C SER A 46 3.14 4.83 -4.02
N PRO A 47 3.45 6.12 -3.88
CA PRO A 47 2.54 7.17 -4.31
C PRO A 47 2.35 7.14 -5.84
N ALA A 48 1.11 7.29 -6.30
CA ALA A 48 0.83 7.45 -7.72
C ALA A 48 1.41 8.78 -8.23
N ARG A 49 1.86 8.80 -9.49
CA ARG A 49 2.59 9.94 -10.06
C ARG A 49 1.72 11.19 -10.20
N ASN A 50 0.42 11.02 -10.42
CA ASN A 50 -0.51 12.13 -10.64
C ASN A 50 -1.41 12.43 -9.43
N PHE A 51 -1.18 11.78 -8.29
CA PHE A 51 -1.87 12.05 -7.03
C PHE A 51 -0.91 12.68 -6.01
N LEU A 52 -1.47 13.47 -5.09
CA LEU A 52 -0.77 13.83 -3.86
C LEU A 52 -1.47 13.12 -2.70
N ASN A 53 -1.05 11.91 -2.38
CA ASN A 53 -1.79 11.00 -1.50
C ASN A 53 -3.24 10.85 -2.00
N SER A 54 -4.24 11.25 -1.20
CA SER A 54 -5.66 11.25 -1.58
C SER A 54 -6.14 12.56 -2.23
N SER A 55 -5.26 13.56 -2.40
CA SER A 55 -5.60 14.83 -3.04
C SER A 55 -5.36 14.78 -4.55
N PHE A 56 -6.20 15.53 -5.28
CA PHE A 56 -6.19 15.66 -6.74
C PHE A 56 -6.58 14.39 -7.52
N ALA A 57 -6.88 13.29 -6.84
CA ALA A 57 -7.33 12.05 -7.46
C ALA A 57 -8.66 12.22 -8.21
N GLU A 58 -9.47 13.20 -7.81
CA GLU A 58 -10.75 13.53 -8.41
C GLU A 58 -10.64 14.37 -9.71
N THR A 59 -9.48 14.98 -9.96
CA THR A 59 -9.32 15.91 -11.10
C THR A 59 -9.43 15.16 -12.43
N PRO A 60 -10.02 15.78 -13.48
CA PRO A 60 -10.16 15.14 -14.79
C PRO A 60 -8.82 14.67 -15.38
N VAL A 61 -7.75 15.45 -15.17
CA VAL A 61 -6.40 15.13 -15.66
C VAL A 61 -5.84 13.90 -14.94
N SER A 62 -5.90 13.85 -13.60
CA SER A 62 -5.39 12.70 -12.85
C SER A 62 -6.18 11.43 -13.17
N LYS A 63 -7.51 11.51 -13.28
CA LYS A 63 -8.35 10.36 -13.71
C LYS A 63 -7.97 9.85 -15.10
N ALA A 64 -7.76 10.75 -16.06
CA ALA A 64 -7.39 10.36 -17.42
C ALA A 64 -5.97 9.77 -17.49
N LYS A 65 -5.06 10.18 -16.61
CA LYS A 65 -3.67 9.70 -16.59
C LYS A 65 -3.50 8.37 -15.84
N GLU A 66 -4.19 8.20 -14.73
CA GLU A 66 -4.08 7.00 -13.89
C GLU A 66 -5.08 5.90 -14.31
N GLY A 67 -6.22 6.27 -14.91
CA GLY A 67 -7.20 5.34 -15.46
C GLY A 67 -8.03 4.61 -14.39
N ARG A 68 -7.45 3.58 -13.76
CA ARG A 68 -8.11 2.75 -12.74
C ARG A 68 -7.09 2.23 -11.71
N PRO A 69 -7.54 1.78 -10.53
CA PRO A 69 -6.67 1.11 -9.56
C PRO A 69 -6.06 -0.17 -10.14
N GLU A 70 -4.74 -0.25 -10.12
CA GLU A 70 -3.97 -1.38 -10.65
C GLU A 70 -3.01 -1.96 -9.60
N LEU A 71 -2.79 -3.27 -9.67
CA LEU A 71 -1.76 -3.98 -8.94
C LEU A 71 -0.66 -4.38 -9.92
N LEU A 72 0.50 -3.73 -9.80
CA LEU A 72 1.68 -4.10 -10.57
C LEU A 72 2.23 -5.42 -10.04
N ILE A 73 2.36 -6.40 -10.93
CA ILE A 73 2.84 -7.75 -10.61
C ILE A 73 3.79 -8.22 -11.71
N HIS A 74 4.81 -9.00 -11.32
CA HIS A 74 5.72 -9.61 -12.29
C HIS A 74 4.97 -10.69 -13.09
N ARG A 75 5.22 -10.74 -14.41
CA ARG A 75 4.56 -11.67 -15.33
C ARG A 75 4.57 -13.12 -14.84
N GLU A 76 5.75 -13.63 -14.47
CA GLU A 76 5.89 -15.02 -14.01
C GLU A 76 5.07 -15.34 -12.75
N ASP A 77 4.93 -14.38 -11.83
CA ASP A 77 4.14 -14.62 -10.61
C ASP A 77 2.64 -14.58 -10.92
N ALA A 78 2.21 -13.70 -11.82
CA ALA A 78 0.84 -13.67 -12.30
C ALA A 78 0.48 -14.96 -13.05
N GLU A 79 1.35 -15.42 -13.94
CA GLU A 79 1.16 -16.67 -14.70
C GLU A 79 1.11 -17.89 -13.77
N ALA A 80 1.96 -17.94 -12.74
CA ALA A 80 1.92 -18.99 -11.72
C ALA A 80 0.59 -19.04 -10.93
N LEU A 81 -0.08 -17.88 -10.80
CA LEU A 81 -1.39 -17.75 -10.17
C LEU A 81 -2.56 -17.86 -11.15
N GLY A 82 -2.31 -18.00 -12.46
CA GLY A 82 -3.35 -18.01 -13.50
C GLY A 82 -4.06 -16.65 -13.67
N ILE A 83 -3.38 -15.55 -13.32
CA ILE A 83 -3.89 -14.18 -13.44
C ILE A 83 -3.57 -13.67 -14.84
N GLU A 84 -4.55 -13.08 -15.51
CA GLU A 84 -4.38 -12.41 -16.79
C GLU A 84 -4.05 -10.93 -16.62
N ASP A 85 -3.32 -10.35 -17.58
CA ASP A 85 -3.06 -8.91 -17.61
C ASP A 85 -4.38 -8.13 -17.77
N GLY A 86 -4.59 -7.14 -16.91
CA GLY A 86 -5.85 -6.42 -16.80
C GLY A 86 -6.97 -7.15 -16.05
N GLY A 87 -6.74 -8.39 -15.60
CA GLY A 87 -7.70 -9.23 -14.89
C GLY A 87 -8.03 -8.69 -13.49
N ARG A 88 -9.27 -8.94 -13.03
CA ARG A 88 -9.72 -8.53 -11.68
C ARG A 88 -9.09 -9.45 -10.64
N VAL A 89 -8.38 -8.86 -9.67
CA VAL A 89 -7.72 -9.57 -8.57
C VAL A 89 -8.20 -9.06 -7.22
N GLU A 90 -8.19 -9.93 -6.23
CA GLU A 90 -8.43 -9.59 -4.82
C GLU A 90 -7.14 -9.82 -4.05
N VAL A 91 -6.71 -8.82 -3.27
CA VAL A 91 -5.51 -8.88 -2.44
C VAL A 91 -5.90 -8.55 -1.00
N GLY A 92 -5.37 -9.30 -0.05
CA GLY A 92 -5.72 -9.11 1.35
C GLY A 92 -4.80 -9.83 2.32
N ASN A 93 -5.01 -9.52 3.60
CA ASN A 93 -4.42 -10.19 4.75
C ASN A 93 -5.43 -10.19 5.91
N ARG A 94 -5.01 -10.60 7.10
CA ARG A 94 -5.87 -10.66 8.29
C ARG A 94 -6.48 -9.33 8.72
N ARG A 95 -6.00 -8.18 8.22
CA ARG A 95 -6.52 -6.83 8.53
C ARG A 95 -7.55 -6.33 7.52
N GLY A 96 -7.62 -6.93 6.33
CA GLY A 96 -8.57 -6.55 5.30
C GLY A 96 -8.10 -6.90 3.89
N ASP A 97 -8.97 -6.61 2.94
CA ASP A 97 -8.83 -6.94 1.53
C ASP A 97 -9.26 -5.76 0.64
N LEU A 98 -8.85 -5.81 -0.63
CA LEU A 98 -9.33 -4.92 -1.67
C LEU A 98 -9.27 -5.59 -3.05
N VAL A 99 -10.05 -5.04 -3.98
CA VAL A 99 -10.14 -5.50 -5.36
C VAL A 99 -9.47 -4.51 -6.29
N LEU A 100 -8.58 -5.01 -7.14
CA LEU A 100 -7.81 -4.24 -8.12
C LEU A 100 -7.82 -4.93 -9.49
N HIS A 101 -7.16 -4.33 -10.47
CA HIS A 101 -6.85 -4.99 -11.73
C HIS A 101 -5.35 -5.29 -11.80
N ALA A 102 -4.98 -6.51 -12.17
CA ALA A 102 -3.58 -6.84 -12.40
C ALA A 102 -3.03 -6.04 -13.58
N ARG A 103 -1.80 -5.58 -13.46
CA ARG A 103 -1.03 -5.04 -14.57
C ARG A 103 0.35 -5.65 -14.56
N PHE A 104 0.71 -6.29 -15.65
CA PHE A 104 2.03 -6.92 -15.74
C PHE A 104 3.10 -5.85 -15.86
N PHE A 105 4.13 -5.97 -15.03
CA PHE A 105 5.23 -5.03 -15.02
C PHE A 105 6.54 -5.74 -14.68
N ASP A 106 7.37 -6.00 -15.69
CA ASP A 106 8.64 -6.73 -15.51
C ASP A 106 9.68 -5.95 -14.66
N GLY A 107 9.41 -4.67 -14.36
CA GLY A 107 10.24 -3.85 -13.47
C GLY A 107 10.03 -4.12 -11.97
N VAL A 108 9.01 -4.90 -11.58
CA VAL A 108 8.82 -5.31 -10.18
C VAL A 108 9.57 -6.60 -9.89
N LYS A 109 10.18 -6.69 -8.71
CA LYS A 109 10.84 -7.93 -8.25
C LYS A 109 9.78 -9.02 -8.05
N ARG A 110 10.09 -10.26 -8.43
CA ARG A 110 9.27 -11.42 -8.09
C ARG A 110 9.00 -11.55 -6.59
N GLY A 111 7.79 -11.94 -6.22
CA GLY A 111 7.29 -11.97 -4.83
C GLY A 111 6.94 -10.59 -4.27
N VAL A 112 6.96 -9.53 -5.09
CA VAL A 112 6.55 -8.18 -4.71
C VAL A 112 5.44 -7.71 -5.64
N VAL A 113 4.43 -7.07 -5.05
CA VAL A 113 3.37 -6.39 -5.79
C VAL A 113 3.30 -4.92 -5.37
N ILE A 114 2.91 -4.04 -6.30
CA ILE A 114 2.82 -2.60 -6.03
C ILE A 114 1.39 -2.13 -6.30
N ALA A 115 0.77 -1.49 -5.33
CA ALA A 115 -0.47 -0.74 -5.51
C ALA A 115 -0.14 0.75 -5.38
N GLU A 116 -0.33 1.51 -6.47
CA GLU A 116 0.01 2.93 -6.48
C GLU A 116 -1.19 3.82 -6.12
N GLY A 117 -0.93 4.79 -5.24
CA GLY A 117 -1.89 5.84 -4.89
C GLY A 117 -3.03 5.42 -3.96
N ILE A 118 -3.81 6.42 -3.53
CA ILE A 118 -5.03 6.22 -2.74
C ILE A 118 -6.20 6.68 -3.60
N TRP A 119 -7.01 5.72 -4.03
CA TRP A 119 -8.13 5.96 -4.94
C TRP A 119 -9.39 6.34 -4.16
N PRO A 120 -10.25 7.22 -4.70
CA PRO A 120 -11.56 7.48 -4.13
C PRO A 120 -12.46 6.25 -4.24
N ASN A 121 -13.34 6.06 -3.25
CA ASN A 121 -14.38 5.01 -3.25
C ASN A 121 -15.50 5.31 -4.26
#